data_AF-A0A1G6Z6M0-F1
#
_entry.id   AF-A0A1G6Z6M0-F1
#
_cell.length_a   1.000
_cell.length_b   1.000
_cell.length_c   1.000
_cell.angle_alpha   90.00
_cell.angle_beta   90.00
_cell.angle_gamma   90.00
#
_symmetry.space_group_name_H-M   'P 1'
#
loop_
_entity.id
_entity.type
_entity.pdbx_description
1 polymer ?
#
loop_
_entity_poly.entity_id
_entity_poly.type
_entity_poly.pdbx_seq_one_letter_code
_entity_poly.pdbx_strand_id
1 'polypeptide(L)'
;MNIKPIRNDQDLAHAFAQLQAVFQADEGTPEADEREVLVTLIEAYENKYYPIEHAEAVDAIIFQMENLNLSRKDLTPYLGSASKVSEVLNRKRRLSLPMIRKLHEGLHIPYESLIH
;
A
#
# COMPACT_ATOMS: atom_id res chain seq x y z
N MET A 1 -21.04 -14.50 6.05
CA MET A 1 -20.00 -13.48 6.29
C MET A 1 -19.93 -13.17 7.78
N ASN A 2 -18.77 -13.33 8.43
CA ASN A 2 -18.59 -13.05 9.86
C ASN A 2 -17.33 -12.19 10.06
N ILE A 3 -17.45 -10.92 9.65
CA ILE A 3 -16.37 -9.93 9.79
C ILE A 3 -16.41 -9.35 11.21
N LYS A 4 -15.24 -9.19 11.82
CA LYS A 4 -15.10 -8.63 13.18
C LYS A 4 -14.28 -7.35 13.14
N PRO A 5 -14.52 -6.41 14.08
CA PRO A 5 -13.66 -5.24 14.23
C PRO A 5 -12.22 -5.65 14.55
N ILE A 6 -11.25 -4.92 13.99
CA ILE A 6 -9.83 -5.09 14.28
C ILE A 6 -9.48 -4.27 15.53
N ARG A 7 -9.09 -4.93 16.62
CA ARG A 7 -8.78 -4.27 17.91
C ARG A 7 -7.32 -4.42 18.33
N ASN A 8 -6.62 -5.39 17.76
CA ASN A 8 -5.23 -5.72 18.04
C ASN A 8 -4.60 -6.36 16.79
N ASP A 9 -3.32 -6.63 16.87
CA ASP A 9 -2.51 -7.12 15.76
C ASP A 9 -2.86 -8.57 15.36
N GLN A 10 -3.41 -9.36 16.28
CA GLN A 10 -3.91 -10.69 15.97
C GLN A 10 -5.17 -10.61 15.10
N ASP A 11 -6.08 -9.70 15.42
CA ASP A 11 -7.26 -9.43 14.58
C ASP A 11 -6.83 -8.91 13.19
N LEU A 12 -5.77 -8.09 13.15
CA LEU A 12 -5.20 -7.55 11.90
C LEU A 12 -4.64 -8.67 11.02
N ALA A 13 -3.81 -9.55 11.59
CA ALA A 13 -3.26 -10.70 10.88
C ALA A 13 -4.36 -11.65 10.35
N HIS A 14 -5.42 -11.85 11.14
CA HIS A 14 -6.57 -12.63 10.69
C HIS A 14 -7.32 -11.94 9.54
N ALA A 15 -7.53 -10.62 9.62
CA ALA A 15 -8.17 -9.86 8.56
C ALA A 15 -7.37 -9.92 7.25
N PHE A 16 -6.03 -9.88 7.32
CA PHE A 16 -5.16 -10.09 6.15
C PHE A 16 -5.28 -11.49 5.56
N ALA A 17 -5.33 -12.54 6.39
CA ALA A 17 -5.51 -13.90 5.93
C ALA A 17 -6.87 -14.09 5.23
N GLN A 18 -7.92 -13.47 5.76
CA GLN A 18 -9.24 -13.47 5.12
C GLN A 18 -9.24 -12.69 3.81
N LEU A 19 -8.60 -11.51 3.79
CA LEU A 19 -8.49 -10.69 2.59
C LEU A 19 -7.78 -11.44 1.45
N GLN A 20 -6.72 -12.19 1.75
CA GLN A 20 -6.03 -13.01 0.75
C GLN A 20 -6.94 -14.06 0.10
N ALA A 21 -7.84 -14.67 0.88
CA ALA A 21 -8.75 -15.70 0.37
C ALA A 21 -9.79 -15.15 -0.62
N VAL A 22 -10.17 -13.88 -0.49
CA VAL A 22 -11.17 -13.21 -1.35
C VAL A 22 -10.56 -12.16 -2.28
N PHE A 23 -9.23 -12.05 -2.33
CA PHE A 23 -8.55 -10.95 -3.02
C PHE A 23 -8.87 -10.91 -4.52
N GLN A 24 -8.94 -12.09 -5.15
CA GLN A 24 -9.22 -12.25 -6.57
C GLN A 24 -10.72 -12.42 -6.88
N ALA A 25 -11.61 -12.13 -5.93
CA ALA A 25 -13.04 -12.18 -6.17
C ALA A 25 -13.45 -11.27 -7.33
N ASP A 26 -14.28 -11.78 -8.23
CA ASP A 26 -14.84 -11.02 -9.33
C ASP A 26 -15.78 -9.93 -8.81
N GLU A 27 -15.85 -8.81 -9.51
CA GLU A 27 -16.73 -7.70 -9.13
C GLU A 27 -18.21 -8.12 -9.13
N GLY A 28 -18.94 -7.63 -8.13
CA GLY A 28 -20.36 -7.95 -7.95
C GLY A 28 -20.65 -9.29 -7.29
N THR A 29 -19.63 -10.02 -6.80
CA THR A 29 -19.82 -11.19 -5.93
C THR A 29 -19.80 -10.79 -4.45
N PRO A 30 -20.43 -11.59 -3.56
CA PRO A 30 -20.36 -11.36 -2.12
C PRO A 30 -18.92 -11.32 -1.55
N GLU A 31 -17.99 -12.03 -2.19
CA GLU A 31 -16.57 -12.04 -1.82
C GLU A 31 -15.87 -10.72 -2.19
N ALA A 32 -16.32 -10.02 -3.24
CA ALA A 32 -15.84 -8.68 -3.56
C ALA A 32 -16.31 -7.65 -2.52
N ASP A 33 -17.56 -7.78 -2.04
CA ASP A 33 -18.06 -6.98 -0.91
C ASP A 33 -17.25 -7.29 0.37
N GLU A 34 -16.86 -8.56 0.59
CA GLU A 34 -15.99 -8.98 1.69
C GLU A 34 -14.62 -8.34 1.64
N ARG A 35 -14.01 -8.36 0.47
CA ARG A 35 -12.73 -7.71 0.21
C ARG A 35 -12.80 -6.22 0.54
N GLU A 36 -13.84 -5.51 0.09
CA GLU A 36 -13.97 -4.06 0.34
C GLU A 36 -14.09 -3.72 1.83
N VAL A 37 -14.93 -4.47 2.57
CA VAL A 37 -15.07 -4.27 4.02
C VAL A 37 -13.78 -4.58 4.77
N LEU A 38 -13.08 -5.67 4.41
CA LEU A 38 -11.82 -6.04 5.04
C LEU A 38 -10.73 -4.99 4.81
N VAL A 39 -10.60 -4.49 3.58
CA VAL A 39 -9.66 -3.39 3.25
C VAL A 39 -9.96 -2.17 4.12
N THR A 40 -11.22 -1.76 4.20
CA THR A 40 -11.63 -0.58 4.99
C THR A 40 -11.26 -0.73 6.47
N LEU A 41 -11.46 -1.91 7.06
CA LEU A 41 -11.16 -2.16 8.47
C LEU A 41 -9.65 -2.19 8.75
N ILE A 42 -8.88 -2.82 7.86
CA ILE A 42 -7.42 -2.87 7.93
C ILE A 42 -6.85 -1.45 7.88
N GLU A 43 -7.25 -0.66 6.88
CA GLU A 43 -6.79 0.73 6.73
C GLU A 43 -7.13 1.58 7.95
N ALA A 44 -8.33 1.42 8.53
CA ALA A 44 -8.75 2.18 9.70
C ALA A 44 -7.91 1.84 10.95
N TYR A 45 -7.54 0.57 11.12
CA TYR A 45 -6.69 0.13 12.23
C TYR A 45 -5.24 0.59 12.03
N GLU A 46 -4.66 0.36 10.85
CA GLU A 46 -3.29 0.77 10.53
C GLU A 46 -3.11 2.29 10.70
N ASN A 47 -4.00 3.12 10.17
CA ASN A 47 -3.90 4.56 10.33
C ASN A 47 -3.92 5.03 11.79
N LYS A 48 -4.54 4.26 12.69
CA LYS A 48 -4.65 4.58 14.11
C LYS A 48 -3.44 4.09 14.92
N TYR A 49 -2.91 2.91 14.62
CA TYR A 49 -1.93 2.22 15.46
C TYR A 49 -0.54 2.08 14.84
N TYR A 50 -0.47 2.06 13.50
CA TYR A 50 0.76 2.09 12.71
C TYR A 50 0.75 3.33 11.80
N PRO A 51 0.78 4.54 12.37
CA PRO A 51 0.90 5.73 11.54
C PRO A 51 2.23 5.67 10.81
N ILE A 52 2.21 5.29 9.53
CA ILE A 52 3.36 5.11 8.65
C ILE A 52 4.42 6.17 8.93
N GLU A 53 5.55 5.78 9.53
CA GLU A 53 6.75 6.59 9.46
C GLU A 53 7.25 6.48 8.03
N HIS A 54 7.03 7.55 7.26
CA HIS A 54 7.39 7.72 5.85
C HIS A 54 8.86 7.41 5.48
N ALA A 55 9.71 7.04 6.44
CA ALA A 55 11.11 6.73 6.24
C ALA A 55 11.31 5.51 5.32
N GLU A 56 10.77 4.36 5.71
CA GLU A 56 11.16 3.07 5.12
C GLU A 56 10.68 2.88 3.67
N ALA A 57 9.42 3.22 3.36
CA ALA A 57 8.90 3.08 2.01
C ALA A 57 9.57 4.04 1.01
N VAL A 58 9.95 5.24 1.45
CA VAL A 58 10.68 6.19 0.59
C VAL A 58 12.11 5.71 0.37
N ASP A 59 12.74 5.11 1.37
CA ASP A 59 14.08 4.56 1.23
C ASP A 59 14.10 3.36 0.26
N ALA A 60 13.08 2.51 0.26
CA ALA A 60 12.91 1.44 -0.74
C ALA A 60 12.79 2.00 -2.17
N ILE A 61 12.04 3.09 -2.36
CA ILE A 61 11.93 3.77 -3.66
C ILE A 61 13.28 4.34 -4.08
N ILE A 62 14.00 5.02 -3.18
CA ILE A 62 15.30 5.62 -3.48
C ILE A 62 16.32 4.53 -3.85
N PHE A 63 16.39 3.45 -3.06
CA PHE A 63 17.26 2.31 -3.35
C PHE A 63 16.99 1.72 -4.74
N GLN A 64 15.71 1.56 -5.11
CA GLN A 64 15.36 1.04 -6.42
C GLN A 64 15.66 2.03 -7.56
N MET A 65 15.53 3.34 -7.30
CA MET A 65 15.98 4.35 -8.25
C MET A 65 17.49 4.26 -8.51
N GLU A 66 18.30 4.06 -7.47
CA GLU A 66 19.75 3.91 -7.60
C GLU A 66 20.12 2.65 -8.39
N ASN A 67 19.50 1.51 -8.07
CA ASN A 67 19.75 0.24 -8.77
C ASN A 67 19.39 0.28 -10.26
N LEU A 68 18.30 0.97 -10.60
CA LEU A 68 17.81 1.09 -11.97
C LEU A 68 18.33 2.37 -12.68
N ASN A 69 19.19 3.14 -12.00
CA ASN A 69 19.76 4.40 -12.47
C ASN A 69 18.68 5.41 -12.96
N LEU A 70 17.57 5.47 -12.22
CA LEU A 70 16.40 6.29 -12.52
C LEU A 70 16.54 7.69 -11.92
N SER A 71 16.06 8.69 -12.67
CA SER A 71 15.91 10.05 -12.17
C SER A 71 14.54 10.23 -11.52
N ARG A 72 14.37 11.32 -10.75
CA ARG A 72 13.07 11.69 -10.18
C ARG A 72 11.98 11.85 -11.25
N LYS A 73 12.33 12.26 -12.47
CA LYS A 73 11.35 12.42 -13.55
C LYS A 73 10.75 11.08 -13.98
N ASP A 74 11.52 10.00 -13.85
CA ASP A 74 11.11 8.66 -14.26
C ASP A 74 10.11 8.01 -13.29
N LEU A 75 9.91 8.61 -12.10
CA LEU A 75 8.88 8.19 -11.16
C LEU A 75 7.48 8.72 -11.47
N THR A 76 7.36 9.63 -12.44
CA THR A 76 6.09 10.26 -12.83
C THR A 76 4.98 9.24 -13.16
N PRO A 77 5.25 8.13 -13.89
CA PRO A 77 4.24 7.11 -14.18
C PRO A 77 3.65 6.44 -12.92
N TYR A 78 4.45 6.31 -11.86
CA TYR A 78 4.08 5.60 -10.63
C TYR A 78 3.44 6.52 -9.59
N LEU A 79 4.02 7.71 -9.39
CA LEU A 79 3.62 8.66 -8.33
C LEU A 79 2.74 9.82 -8.84
N GLY A 80 2.64 10.01 -10.16
CA GLY A 80 1.92 11.11 -10.79
C GLY A 80 2.83 12.32 -11.07
N SER A 81 2.32 13.54 -10.96
CA SER A 81 3.05 14.75 -11.37
C SER A 81 4.40 14.93 -10.65
N ALA A 82 5.31 15.72 -11.24
CA ALA A 82 6.61 16.03 -10.64
C ALA A 82 6.51 16.62 -9.21
N SER A 83 5.44 17.38 -8.91
CA SER A 83 5.16 17.85 -7.55
C SER A 83 4.90 16.69 -6.60
N LYS A 84 4.06 15.72 -7.00
CA LYS A 84 3.77 14.53 -6.19
C LYS A 84 5.01 13.67 -5.96
N VAL A 85 5.83 13.48 -7.00
CA VAL A 85 7.12 12.79 -6.85
C VAL A 85 7.97 13.47 -5.78
N SER A 86 8.13 14.79 -5.87
CA SER A 86 8.92 15.56 -4.91
C SER A 86 8.33 15.46 -3.50
N GLU A 87 7.01 15.57 -3.34
CA GLU A 87 6.34 15.45 -2.05
C GLU A 87 6.53 14.06 -1.42
N VAL A 88 6.43 12.99 -2.22
CA VAL A 88 6.66 11.62 -1.75
C VAL A 88 8.11 11.41 -1.35
N LEU A 89 9.07 11.75 -2.21
CA LEU A 89 10.50 11.58 -1.92
C LEU A 89 10.99 12.44 -0.75
N ASN A 90 10.34 13.57 -0.48
CA ASN A 90 10.61 14.40 0.69
C ASN A 90 9.75 14.04 1.91
N ARG A 91 9.03 12.91 1.88
CA ARG A 91 8.20 12.41 2.99
C ARG A 91 7.06 13.36 3.41
N LYS A 92 6.67 14.28 2.53
CA LYS A 92 5.56 15.22 2.72
C LYS A 92 4.22 14.62 2.32
N ARG A 93 4.22 13.53 1.56
CA ARG A 93 3.03 12.83 1.08
C ARG A 93 3.17 11.32 1.27
N ARG A 94 2.09 10.68 1.71
CA ARG A 94 1.98 9.21 1.81
C ARG A 94 1.75 8.58 0.44
N LEU A 95 2.23 7.36 0.27
CA LEU A 95 1.86 6.54 -0.87
C LEU A 95 0.38 6.15 -0.74
N SER A 96 -0.37 6.26 -1.83
CA SER A 96 -1.71 5.67 -1.90
C SER A 96 -1.63 4.25 -2.47
N LEU A 97 -2.64 3.41 -2.21
CA LEU A 97 -2.72 2.06 -2.79
C LEU A 97 -2.48 2.02 -4.32
N PRO A 98 -3.03 2.94 -5.13
CA PRO A 98 -2.69 3.00 -6.56
C PRO A 98 -1.20 3.28 -6.84
N MET A 99 -0.53 4.11 -6.03
CA MET A 99 0.91 4.37 -6.18
C MET A 99 1.72 3.12 -5.80
N ILE A 100 1.36 2.48 -4.69
CA ILE A 100 2.02 1.25 -4.20
C ILE A 100 1.94 0.17 -5.28
N ARG A 101 0.75 -0.07 -5.83
CA ARG A 101 0.54 -1.03 -6.92
C ARG A 101 1.42 -0.73 -8.13
N LYS A 102 1.45 0.53 -8.57
CA LYS A 102 2.26 0.95 -9.71
C LYS A 102 3.77 0.82 -9.46
N LEU A 103 4.23 1.16 -8.26
CA LEU A 103 5.64 0.98 -7.87
C LEU A 103 6.02 -0.50 -7.83
N HIS A 104 5.14 -1.35 -7.30
CA HIS A 104 5.36 -2.79 -7.31
C HIS A 104 5.38 -3.37 -8.73
N GLU A 105 4.37 -3.08 -9.54
CA GLU A 105 4.25 -3.62 -10.90
C GLU A 105 5.36 -3.09 -11.82
N GLY A 106 5.72 -1.81 -11.70
CA GLY A 106 6.63 -1.15 -12.63
C GLY A 106 8.09 -1.09 -12.20
N LEU A 107 8.36 -1.06 -10.89
CA LEU A 107 9.73 -1.02 -10.36
C LEU A 107 10.11 -2.29 -9.59
N HIS A 108 9.20 -3.27 -9.49
CA HIS A 108 9.43 -4.53 -8.77
C HIS A 108 9.83 -4.35 -7.31
N ILE A 109 9.38 -3.27 -6.68
CA ILE A 109 9.57 -3.05 -5.25
C ILE A 109 8.60 -3.97 -4.50
N PRO A 110 9.07 -4.82 -3.55
CA PRO A 110 8.20 -5.69 -2.79
C PRO A 110 7.10 -4.90 -2.05
N TYR A 111 5.88 -5.44 -2.00
CA TYR A 111 4.78 -4.82 -1.26
C TYR A 111 5.12 -4.61 0.21
N GLU A 112 5.82 -5.58 0.81
CA GLU A 112 6.35 -5.52 2.16
C GLU A 112 7.38 -4.41 2.40
N SER A 113 7.88 -3.75 1.36
CA SER A 113 8.78 -2.59 1.48
C SER A 113 8.05 -1.26 1.23
N LEU A 114 6.77 -1.30 0.88
CA LEU A 114 5.94 -0.13 0.56
C LEU A 114 4.75 0.04 1.50
N ILE A 115 4.37 -1.04 2.21
CA ILE A 115 3.25 -1.12 3.13
C ILE A 115 3.82 -1.37 4.53
N HIS A 116 3.76 -0.35 5.38
CA HIS A 116 4.20 -0.36 6.78
C HIS A 116 3.33 0.58 7.61
#